data_AF-A0A1Y1JNC6-F1
#
_entry.id   AF-A0A1Y1JNC6-F1
#
_cell.length_a   1.000
_cell.length_b   1.000
_cell.length_c   1.000
_cell.angle_alpha   90.00
_cell.angle_beta   90.00
_cell.angle_gamma   90.00
#
_symmetry.space_group_name_H-M   'P 1'
#
loop_
_entity.id
_entity.type
_entity.pdbx_description
1 polymer ?
#
loop_
_entity_poly.entity_id
_entity_poly.type
_entity_poly.pdbx_seq_one_letter_code
_entity_poly.pdbx_strand_id
1 'polypeptide(L)'
;MNYCTNVYIMVTSETKTHTFDFSNIFPQCTKDFRWINFTPNDHVAHKLTNLCSDFNLNHRNSENSAEFSQRCQLVTYYLEHIRKNKEKINVEPCCKYFFYKLKGLFNAYRSYCGSTKLCYEKMQRLSSDMEFKDVISPLFSLCDSNISDAVEEIFPIFEKIDYTYDNLSLLLSDKRNPSDSKFKNFKSGVNDLERIHHKYNDSFKELLILFNKYYLDYVNGLNPDDRSLYAFLSYRRKAGDMTGVLRVIGKKPQTHAITG
;
A
#
# COMPACT_ATOMS: atom_id res chain seq x y z
N MET A 1 -45.56 -0.11 -42.72
CA MET A 1 -45.05 0.00 -41.35
C MET A 1 -43.54 -0.22 -41.40
N ASN A 2 -42.76 0.85 -41.43
CA ASN A 2 -41.30 0.79 -41.47
C ASN A 2 -40.77 0.91 -40.04
N TYR A 3 -40.08 -0.11 -39.55
CA TYR A 3 -39.39 -0.07 -38.27
C TYR A 3 -38.00 0.52 -38.48
N CYS A 4 -37.75 1.70 -37.92
CA CYS A 4 -36.42 2.27 -37.82
C CYS A 4 -35.67 1.60 -36.67
N THR A 5 -34.64 0.83 -37.00
CA THR A 5 -33.71 0.26 -36.02
C THR A 5 -32.74 1.35 -35.57
N ASN A 6 -32.86 1.80 -34.32
CA ASN A 6 -31.88 2.70 -33.72
C ASN A 6 -30.56 1.95 -33.47
N VAL A 7 -29.52 2.33 -34.21
CA VAL A 7 -28.15 1.87 -33.99
C VAL A 7 -27.52 2.76 -32.92
N TYR A 8 -27.31 2.21 -31.71
CA TYR A 8 -26.56 2.90 -30.67
C TYR A 8 -25.06 2.69 -30.92
N ILE A 9 -24.37 3.77 -31.32
CA ILE A 9 -22.91 3.80 -31.36
C ILE A 9 -22.43 3.94 -29.92
N MET A 10 -21.89 2.85 -29.34
CA MET A 10 -21.17 2.93 -28.07
C MET A 10 -19.86 3.67 -28.30
N VAL A 11 -19.82 4.95 -27.91
CA VAL A 11 -18.58 5.72 -27.81
C VAL A 11 -17.80 5.16 -26.62
N THR A 12 -16.78 4.35 -26.87
CA THR A 12 -15.83 3.92 -25.84
C THR A 12 -15.01 5.14 -25.41
N SER A 13 -15.27 5.68 -24.22
CA SER A 13 -14.44 6.76 -23.65
C SER A 13 -13.00 6.25 -23.52
N GLU A 14 -12.03 6.96 -24.09
CA GLU A 14 -10.61 6.68 -23.89
C GLU A 14 -10.31 6.66 -22.39
N THR A 15 -9.99 5.47 -21.86
CA THR A 15 -9.62 5.32 -20.45
C THR A 15 -8.24 5.92 -20.24
N LYS A 16 -8.18 7.14 -19.73
CA LYS A 16 -6.93 7.78 -19.29
C LYS A 16 -6.21 6.84 -18.32
N THR A 17 -5.04 6.35 -18.72
CA THR A 17 -4.22 5.47 -17.90
C THR A 17 -3.52 6.31 -16.83
N HIS A 18 -3.59 5.89 -15.57
CA HIS A 18 -2.86 6.55 -14.49
C HIS A 18 -1.34 6.32 -14.63
N THR A 19 -0.57 7.39 -14.44
CA THR A 19 0.90 7.39 -14.59
C THR A 19 1.65 7.09 -13.28
N PHE A 20 0.94 6.80 -12.19
CA PHE A 20 1.56 6.53 -10.89
C PHE A 20 2.45 5.29 -10.94
N ASP A 21 3.72 5.43 -10.54
CA ASP A 21 4.68 4.34 -10.48
C ASP A 21 4.60 3.58 -9.15
N PHE A 22 4.23 2.30 -9.22
CA PHE A 22 4.11 1.38 -8.09
C PHE A 22 5.40 0.61 -7.79
N SER A 23 6.45 0.81 -8.59
CA SER A 23 7.71 0.08 -8.48
C SER A 23 8.40 0.32 -7.14
N ASN A 24 9.05 -0.72 -6.61
CA ASN A 24 9.87 -0.66 -5.40
C ASN A 24 9.15 -0.23 -4.10
N ILE A 25 7.81 -0.11 -4.09
CA ILE A 25 7.06 0.16 -2.86
C ILE A 25 7.05 -1.09 -1.99
N PHE A 26 6.62 -2.23 -2.54
CA PHE A 26 6.54 -3.50 -1.82
C PHE A 26 7.62 -4.47 -2.32
N PRO A 27 8.26 -5.24 -1.43
CA PRO A 27 8.14 -5.24 0.03
C PRO A 27 8.99 -4.16 0.71
N GLN A 28 9.78 -3.40 -0.06
CA GLN A 28 10.89 -2.59 0.44
C GLN A 28 10.46 -1.57 1.51
N CYS A 29 9.35 -0.85 1.29
CA CYS A 29 8.87 0.21 2.18
C CYS A 29 8.08 -0.32 3.39
N THR A 30 7.72 -1.61 3.41
CA THR A 30 7.07 -2.23 4.58
C THR A 30 8.00 -3.14 5.36
N LYS A 31 9.17 -3.45 4.78
CA LYS A 31 10.15 -4.33 5.39
C LYS A 31 10.68 -3.73 6.68
N ASP A 32 10.69 -4.53 7.75
CA ASP A 32 11.22 -4.18 9.07
C ASP A 32 10.50 -2.99 9.75
N PHE A 33 9.37 -2.53 9.23
CA PHE A 33 8.51 -1.53 9.88
C PHE A 33 7.16 -2.14 10.26
N ARG A 34 6.73 -1.92 11.51
CA ARG A 34 5.47 -2.48 12.03
C ARG A 34 4.43 -1.37 12.12
N TRP A 35 3.35 -1.49 11.34
CA TRP A 35 2.22 -0.54 11.37
C TRP A 35 1.13 -0.89 12.41
N ILE A 36 1.13 -2.12 12.93
CA ILE A 36 0.10 -2.64 13.82
C ILE A 36 0.73 -3.00 15.16
N ASN A 37 0.08 -2.60 16.26
CA ASN A 37 0.51 -2.87 17.64
C ASN A 37 1.94 -2.41 17.93
N PHE A 38 2.36 -1.32 17.28
CA PHE A 38 3.67 -0.72 17.46
C PHE A 38 3.52 0.69 17.99
N THR A 39 4.15 0.96 19.13
CA THR A 39 4.27 2.28 19.71
C THR A 39 5.76 2.57 19.85
N PRO A 40 6.33 3.39 18.95
CA PRO A 40 7.70 3.86 19.10
C PRO A 40 7.87 4.53 20.46
N ASN A 41 8.94 4.19 21.18
CA ASN A 41 9.21 4.71 22.54
C ASN A 41 10.67 5.18 22.70
N ASP A 42 11.26 5.69 21.61
CA ASP A 42 12.59 6.28 21.65
C ASP A 42 12.53 7.81 21.72
N HIS A 43 13.71 8.45 21.76
CA HIS A 43 13.78 9.90 21.86
C HIS A 43 13.12 10.64 20.68
N VAL A 44 13.22 10.10 19.47
CA VAL A 44 12.59 10.68 18.27
C VAL A 44 11.08 10.55 18.36
N ALA A 45 10.60 9.39 18.83
CA ALA A 45 9.19 9.13 19.05
C ALA A 45 8.54 10.15 19.99
N HIS A 46 9.15 10.44 21.15
CA HIS A 46 8.62 11.43 22.09
C HIS A 46 8.52 12.83 21.47
N LYS A 47 9.52 13.24 20.70
CA LYS A 47 9.52 14.53 19.99
C LYS A 47 8.43 14.59 18.91
N LEU A 48 8.19 13.49 18.20
CA LEU A 48 7.08 13.39 17.25
C LEU A 48 5.72 13.41 17.95
N THR A 49 5.58 12.86 19.16
CA THR A 49 4.36 13.01 19.96
C THR A 49 4.06 14.47 20.26
N ASN A 50 5.09 15.25 20.63
CA ASN A 50 4.93 16.68 20.89
C ASN A 50 4.50 17.42 19.61
N LEU A 51 5.18 17.17 18.48
CA LEU A 51 4.77 17.73 17.17
C LEU A 51 3.32 17.40 16.82
N CYS A 52 2.92 16.14 16.98
CA CYS A 52 1.56 15.69 16.68
C CYS A 52 0.52 16.28 17.62
N SER A 53 0.86 16.48 18.90
CA SER A 53 -0.01 17.12 19.88
C SER A 53 -0.24 18.60 19.53
N ASP A 54 0.82 19.32 19.18
CA ASP A 54 0.73 20.72 18.76
C ASP A 54 0.00 20.87 17.43
N PHE A 55 0.25 19.97 16.48
CA PHE A 55 -0.51 19.94 15.23
C PHE A 55 -2.00 19.71 15.52
N ASN A 56 -2.34 18.78 16.42
CA ASN A 56 -3.72 18.50 16.81
C ASN A 56 -4.41 19.76 17.36
N LEU A 57 -3.77 20.46 18.31
CA LEU A 57 -4.33 21.66 18.93
C LEU A 57 -4.61 22.78 17.93
N ASN A 58 -3.74 22.95 16.93
CA ASN A 58 -3.82 24.07 15.99
C ASN A 58 -4.62 23.76 14.73
N HIS A 59 -4.81 22.48 14.39
CA HIS A 59 -5.33 22.08 13.08
C HIS A 59 -6.48 21.05 13.14
N ARG A 60 -6.98 20.74 14.34
CA ARG A 60 -8.13 19.86 14.57
C ARG A 60 -8.95 20.35 15.79
N ASN A 61 -10.28 20.20 15.75
CA ASN A 61 -11.15 20.36 16.93
C ASN A 61 -11.78 19.00 17.26
N SER A 62 -11.03 18.11 17.92
CA SER A 62 -11.50 16.74 18.17
C SER A 62 -11.17 16.22 19.56
N GLU A 63 -12.15 15.53 20.15
CA GLU A 63 -12.10 14.85 21.45
C GLU A 63 -11.11 13.66 21.48
N ASN A 64 -10.71 13.12 20.32
CA ASN A 64 -9.80 11.97 20.21
C ASN A 64 -8.34 12.40 20.04
N SER A 65 -7.90 13.38 20.84
CA SER A 65 -6.55 13.96 20.75
C SER A 65 -5.44 12.94 21.03
N ALA A 66 -5.63 12.08 22.04
CA ALA A 66 -4.67 11.05 22.42
C ALA A 66 -4.50 9.99 21.31
N GLU A 67 -5.61 9.50 20.76
CA GLU A 67 -5.61 8.49 19.70
C GLU A 67 -4.96 9.05 18.42
N PHE A 68 -5.34 10.27 18.02
CA PHE A 68 -4.70 10.95 16.89
C PHE A 68 -3.21 11.11 17.12
N SER A 69 -2.78 11.56 18.30
CA SER A 69 -1.37 11.81 18.58
C SER A 69 -0.55 10.53 18.49
N GLN A 70 -1.09 9.40 18.97
CA GLN A 70 -0.45 8.08 18.82
C GLN A 70 -0.36 7.63 17.37
N ARG A 71 -1.43 7.76 16.58
CA ARG A 71 -1.43 7.39 15.16
C ARG A 71 -0.54 8.32 14.33
N CYS A 72 -0.58 9.61 14.60
CA CYS A 72 0.28 10.62 13.98
C CYS A 72 1.75 10.36 14.30
N GLN A 73 2.09 10.04 15.55
CA GLN A 73 3.44 9.65 15.95
C GLN A 73 3.90 8.43 15.14
N LEU A 74 3.09 7.38 15.05
CA LEU A 74 3.44 6.18 14.28
C LEU A 74 3.68 6.49 12.79
N VAL A 75 2.80 7.27 12.16
CA VAL A 75 2.92 7.66 10.75
C VAL A 75 4.15 8.52 10.51
N THR A 76 4.40 9.53 11.34
CA THR A 76 5.57 10.41 11.20
C THR A 76 6.87 9.71 11.56
N TYR A 77 6.84 8.75 12.49
CA TYR A 77 8.01 7.94 12.87
C TYR A 77 8.46 7.02 11.73
N TYR A 78 7.61 6.76 10.74
CA TYR A 78 8.04 6.10 9.51
C TYR A 78 9.10 6.91 8.73
N LEU A 79 9.13 8.25 8.83
CA LEU A 79 10.21 9.06 8.27
C LEU A 79 11.57 8.74 8.91
N GLU A 80 11.59 8.44 10.20
CA GLU A 80 12.80 7.98 10.90
C GLU A 80 13.25 6.60 10.40
N HIS A 81 12.31 5.72 10.08
CA HIS A 81 12.62 4.45 9.43
C HIS A 81 13.24 4.65 8.04
N ILE A 82 12.67 5.56 7.22
CA ILE A 82 13.26 5.92 5.92
C ILE A 82 14.68 6.46 6.11
N ARG A 83 14.89 7.38 7.06
CA ARG A 83 16.21 7.97 7.34
C ARG A 83 17.26 6.91 7.68
N LYS A 84 16.92 5.97 8.56
CA LYS A 84 17.82 4.89 9.01
C LYS A 84 18.16 3.90 7.91
N ASN A 85 17.30 3.75 6.90
CA ASN A 85 17.43 2.73 5.86
C ASN A 85 17.70 3.30 4.47
N LYS A 86 17.91 4.61 4.32
CA LYS A 86 18.07 5.31 3.03
C LYS A 86 19.14 4.76 2.09
N GLU A 87 20.13 4.03 2.62
CA GLU A 87 21.19 3.37 1.83
C GLU A 87 20.74 2.02 1.24
N LYS A 88 19.66 1.44 1.79
CA LYS A 88 19.13 0.11 1.45
C LYS A 88 17.76 0.16 0.76
N ILE A 89 17.11 1.32 0.79
CA ILE A 89 15.77 1.52 0.23
C ILE A 89 15.78 2.64 -0.81
N ASN A 90 14.85 2.58 -1.76
CA ASN A 90 14.58 3.73 -2.62
C ASN A 90 13.67 4.71 -1.86
N VAL A 91 14.19 5.92 -1.59
CA VAL A 91 13.52 6.91 -0.75
C VAL A 91 12.20 7.38 -1.38
N GLU A 92 12.18 7.64 -2.69
CA GLU A 92 11.00 8.20 -3.37
C GLU A 92 9.77 7.27 -3.31
N PRO A 93 9.85 5.97 -3.65
CA PRO A 93 8.74 5.01 -3.44
C PRO A 93 8.26 4.96 -1.98
N CYS A 94 9.19 5.04 -1.01
CA CYS A 94 8.82 5.01 0.40
C CYS A 94 8.18 6.32 0.87
N CYS A 95 8.52 7.46 0.26
CA CYS A 95 7.80 8.71 0.45
C CYS A 95 6.37 8.64 -0.12
N LYS A 96 6.15 8.00 -1.28
CA LYS A 96 4.78 7.74 -1.80
C LYS A 96 3.97 6.92 -0.79
N TYR A 97 4.59 5.88 -0.21
CA TYR A 97 3.96 5.06 0.83
C TYR A 97 3.69 5.83 2.14
N PHE A 98 4.62 6.69 2.55
CA PHE A 98 4.42 7.58 3.69
C PHE A 98 3.21 8.50 3.48
N PHE A 99 3.12 9.19 2.34
CA PHE A 99 2.01 10.10 2.05
C PHE A 99 0.66 9.40 1.98
N TYR A 100 0.64 8.14 1.57
CA TYR A 100 -0.55 7.31 1.65
C TYR A 100 -1.02 7.08 3.08
N LYS A 101 -0.12 6.65 3.97
CA LYS A 101 -0.43 6.46 5.39
C LYS A 101 -0.83 7.78 6.05
N LEU A 102 -0.18 8.88 5.66
CA LEU A 102 -0.51 10.22 6.13
C LEU A 102 -1.90 10.68 5.66
N LYS A 103 -2.27 10.43 4.41
CA LYS A 103 -3.64 10.69 3.92
C LYS A 103 -4.67 9.87 4.69
N GLY A 104 -4.38 8.58 4.93
CA GLY A 104 -5.24 7.72 5.76
C GLY A 104 -5.47 8.28 7.16
N LEU A 105 -4.41 8.78 7.81
CA LEU A 105 -4.49 9.47 9.09
C LEU A 105 -5.43 10.70 9.01
N PHE A 106 -5.23 11.60 8.04
CA PHE A 106 -6.03 12.81 7.93
C PHE A 106 -7.50 12.53 7.56
N ASN A 107 -7.76 11.49 6.78
CA ASN A 107 -9.13 11.04 6.48
C ASN A 107 -9.83 10.50 7.73
N ALA A 108 -9.14 9.71 8.56
CA ALA A 108 -9.71 9.13 9.77
C ALA A 108 -10.04 10.19 10.83
N TYR A 109 -9.23 11.25 10.90
CA TYR A 109 -9.27 12.22 11.99
C TYR A 109 -9.74 13.63 11.57
N ARG A 110 -10.11 13.85 10.30
CA ARG A 110 -10.67 15.11 9.75
C ARG A 110 -9.88 16.36 10.13
N SER A 111 -8.74 16.58 9.47
CA SER A 111 -7.94 17.81 9.62
C SER A 111 -8.48 19.00 8.81
N TYR A 112 -8.21 20.23 9.27
CA TYR A 112 -8.64 21.46 8.57
C TYR A 112 -7.69 21.98 7.49
N CYS A 113 -6.68 21.21 7.06
CA CYS A 113 -5.70 21.75 6.12
C CYS A 113 -6.15 21.76 4.65
N GLY A 114 -7.29 21.16 4.31
CA GLY A 114 -7.82 21.10 2.94
C GLY A 114 -7.25 19.97 2.09
N SER A 115 -5.95 19.68 2.16
CA SER A 115 -5.30 18.55 1.47
C SER A 115 -4.17 17.91 2.29
N THR A 116 -3.75 16.70 1.93
CA THR A 116 -2.61 16.03 2.58
C THR A 116 -1.33 16.85 2.44
N LYS A 117 -1.10 17.45 1.26
CA LYS A 117 0.01 18.37 0.98
C LYS A 117 0.07 19.51 1.98
N LEU A 118 -1.02 20.25 2.11
CA LEU A 118 -1.11 21.43 2.98
C LEU A 118 -0.96 21.05 4.46
N CYS A 119 -1.49 19.89 4.88
CA CYS A 119 -1.25 19.41 6.23
C CYS A 119 0.22 19.06 6.47
N TYR A 120 0.87 18.37 5.52
CA TYR A 120 2.27 18.02 5.64
C TYR A 120 3.17 19.25 5.70
N GLU A 121 2.93 20.25 4.85
CA GLU A 121 3.66 21.53 4.87
C GLU A 121 3.48 22.27 6.21
N LYS A 122 2.28 22.21 6.80
CA LYS A 122 2.06 22.75 8.16
C LYS A 122 2.83 21.98 9.22
N MET A 123 2.87 20.65 9.17
CA MET A 123 3.70 19.84 10.06
C MET A 123 5.18 20.15 9.90
N GLN A 124 5.65 20.36 8.66
CA GLN A 124 7.03 20.72 8.36
C GLN A 124 7.39 22.09 8.94
N ARG A 125 6.52 23.10 8.81
CA ARG A 125 6.71 24.42 9.44
C ARG A 125 6.79 24.30 10.96
N LEU A 126 5.80 23.66 11.59
CA LEU A 126 5.80 23.41 13.03
C LEU A 126 7.07 22.70 13.49
N SER A 127 7.54 21.70 12.75
CA SER A 127 8.77 20.98 13.10
C SER A 127 10.04 21.84 13.10
N SER A 128 10.02 22.95 12.35
CA SER A 128 11.14 23.89 12.25
C SER A 128 11.10 24.97 13.32
N ASP A 129 9.93 25.24 13.89
CA ASP A 129 9.69 26.25 14.92
C ASP A 129 9.84 25.69 16.36
N MET A 130 9.98 24.37 16.50
CA MET A 130 10.11 23.68 17.79
C MET A 130 11.53 23.72 18.36
N GLU A 131 11.64 23.62 19.69
CA GLU A 131 12.93 23.55 20.41
C GLU A 131 13.83 22.39 19.94
N PHE A 132 13.23 21.32 19.43
CA PHE A 132 13.92 20.12 18.97
C PHE A 132 14.00 20.00 17.44
N LYS A 133 13.95 21.13 16.73
CA LYS A 133 14.02 21.21 15.27
C LYS A 133 15.19 20.43 14.66
N ASP A 134 16.35 20.41 15.29
CA ASP A 134 17.56 19.74 14.77
C ASP A 134 17.38 18.21 14.65
N VAL A 135 16.42 17.64 15.36
CA VAL A 135 16.11 16.21 15.29
C VAL A 135 14.94 15.93 14.35
N ILE A 136 13.91 16.78 14.33
CA ILE A 136 12.65 16.47 13.64
C ILE A 136 12.57 17.13 12.26
N SER A 137 13.00 18.38 12.10
CA SER A 137 12.95 19.08 10.81
C SER A 137 13.67 18.31 9.69
N PRO A 138 14.85 17.69 9.92
CA PRO A 138 15.49 16.84 8.91
C PRO A 138 14.64 15.64 8.46
N LEU A 139 13.74 15.10 9.30
CA LEU A 139 12.85 14.01 8.89
C LEU A 139 11.84 14.46 7.84
N PHE A 140 11.28 15.66 8.01
CA PHE A 140 10.32 16.24 7.07
C PHE A 140 10.97 16.75 5.78
N SER A 141 12.30 16.88 5.73
CA SER A 141 13.03 17.15 4.48
C SER A 141 13.25 15.90 3.61
N LEU A 142 12.98 14.69 4.12
CA LEU A 142 13.20 13.45 3.36
C LEU A 142 12.23 13.26 2.20
N CYS A 143 11.01 13.77 2.34
CA CYS A 143 9.93 13.59 1.38
C CYS A 143 9.41 14.94 0.90
N ASP A 144 9.39 15.13 -0.42
CA ASP A 144 8.84 16.32 -1.07
C ASP A 144 7.30 16.32 -0.97
N SER A 145 6.71 17.43 -0.54
CA SER A 145 5.25 17.57 -0.40
C SER A 145 4.52 17.39 -1.73
N ASN A 146 5.15 17.65 -2.88
CA ASN A 146 4.57 17.46 -4.20
C ASN A 146 4.25 15.98 -4.52
N ILE A 147 4.90 15.03 -3.84
CA ILE A 147 4.60 13.59 -3.99
C ILE A 147 3.17 13.28 -3.54
N SER A 148 2.62 14.03 -2.57
CA SER A 148 1.27 13.74 -2.07
C SER A 148 0.19 13.91 -3.14
N ASP A 149 0.38 14.85 -4.08
CA ASP A 149 -0.62 15.12 -5.11
C ASP A 149 -0.86 13.90 -6.01
N ALA A 150 0.21 13.16 -6.34
CA ALA A 150 0.11 11.90 -7.07
C ALA A 150 -0.57 10.77 -6.26
N VAL A 151 -0.43 10.79 -4.94
CA VAL A 151 -1.06 9.80 -4.03
C VAL A 151 -2.55 10.09 -3.84
N GLU A 152 -2.98 11.35 -3.91
CA GLU A 152 -4.37 11.75 -3.70
C GLU A 152 -5.32 11.01 -4.67
N GLU A 153 -4.98 10.95 -5.95
CA GLU A 153 -5.81 10.34 -7.01
C GLU A 153 -5.90 8.81 -6.90
N ILE A 154 -4.81 8.15 -6.47
CA ILE A 154 -4.69 6.69 -6.44
C ILE A 154 -5.00 6.08 -5.07
N PHE A 155 -5.31 6.91 -4.07
CA PHE A 155 -5.53 6.49 -2.68
C PHE A 155 -6.45 5.26 -2.52
N PRO A 156 -7.65 5.19 -3.13
CA PRO A 156 -8.54 4.04 -2.94
C PRO A 156 -7.97 2.72 -3.48
N ILE A 157 -7.13 2.79 -4.52
CA ILE A 157 -6.47 1.61 -5.06
C ILE A 157 -5.27 1.23 -4.21
N PHE A 158 -4.57 2.22 -3.68
CA PHE A 158 -3.44 1.98 -2.81
C PHE A 158 -3.85 1.34 -1.47
N GLU A 159 -5.03 1.69 -0.93
CA GLU A 159 -5.64 0.96 0.20
C GLU A 159 -5.87 -0.52 -0.11
N LYS A 160 -6.36 -0.84 -1.32
CA LYS A 160 -6.56 -2.23 -1.74
C LYS A 160 -5.24 -2.97 -1.91
N ILE A 161 -4.23 -2.31 -2.48
CA ILE A 161 -2.88 -2.88 -2.61
C ILE A 161 -2.31 -3.19 -1.23
N ASP A 162 -2.33 -2.23 -0.31
CA ASP A 162 -1.77 -2.36 1.04
C ASP A 162 -2.48 -3.48 1.82
N TYR A 163 -3.81 -3.52 1.79
CA TYR A 163 -4.58 -4.62 2.37
C TYR A 163 -4.24 -5.99 1.75
N THR A 164 -4.08 -6.05 0.43
CA THR A 164 -3.72 -7.28 -0.29
C THR A 164 -2.34 -7.77 0.14
N TYR A 165 -1.37 -6.85 0.20
CA TYR A 165 -0.01 -7.15 0.60
C TYR A 165 0.09 -7.54 2.08
N ASP A 166 -0.64 -6.88 2.98
CA ASP A 166 -0.66 -7.23 4.40
C ASP A 166 -1.15 -8.67 4.63
N ASN A 167 -2.22 -9.08 3.94
CA ASN A 167 -2.70 -10.46 4.01
C ASN A 167 -1.71 -11.46 3.39
N LEU A 168 -1.01 -11.09 2.32
CA LEU A 168 0.09 -11.87 1.78
C LEU A 168 1.22 -12.01 2.81
N SER A 169 1.73 -10.90 3.34
CA SER A 169 2.82 -10.88 4.33
C SER A 169 2.51 -11.74 5.56
N LEU A 170 1.28 -11.64 6.09
CA LEU A 170 0.82 -12.48 7.19
C LEU A 170 0.80 -13.98 6.81
N LEU A 171 0.34 -14.31 5.60
CA LEU A 171 0.38 -15.69 5.10
C LEU A 171 1.83 -16.19 5.00
N LEU A 172 2.73 -15.39 4.42
CA LEU A 172 4.15 -15.74 4.26
C LEU A 172 4.88 -15.97 5.59
N SER A 173 4.43 -15.28 6.65
CA SER A 173 5.05 -15.37 7.98
C SER A 173 4.75 -16.67 8.74
N ASP A 174 3.67 -17.38 8.38
CA ASP A 174 3.28 -18.64 9.02
C ASP A 174 3.43 -19.83 8.05
N LYS A 175 4.58 -20.49 8.12
CA LYS A 175 4.89 -21.67 7.29
C LYS A 175 4.35 -22.98 7.87
N ARG A 176 4.03 -23.03 9.17
CA ARG A 176 3.61 -24.27 9.84
C ARG A 176 2.10 -24.41 9.90
N ASN A 177 1.39 -23.29 9.94
CA ASN A 177 -0.06 -23.23 9.98
C ASN A 177 -0.61 -22.10 9.07
N PRO A 178 -0.47 -22.22 7.74
CA PRO A 178 -0.95 -21.23 6.79
C PRO A 178 -2.43 -20.92 7.03
N SER A 179 -2.74 -19.64 7.25
CA SER A 179 -4.11 -19.22 7.51
C SER A 179 -4.92 -19.16 6.21
N ASP A 180 -5.94 -20.02 6.10
CA ASP A 180 -6.86 -20.02 4.96
C ASP A 180 -7.62 -18.69 4.81
N SER A 181 -7.93 -18.01 5.93
CA SER A 181 -8.57 -16.70 5.89
C SER A 181 -7.64 -15.63 5.29
N LYS A 182 -6.35 -15.63 5.65
CA LYS A 182 -5.35 -14.74 5.04
C LYS A 182 -5.16 -15.00 3.57
N PHE A 183 -5.08 -16.27 3.16
CA PHE A 183 -5.05 -16.64 1.76
C PHE A 183 -6.29 -16.15 1.00
N LYS A 184 -7.51 -16.36 1.53
CA LYS A 184 -8.76 -15.90 0.89
C LYS A 184 -8.79 -14.39 0.70
N ASN A 185 -8.37 -13.64 1.71
CA ASN A 185 -8.29 -12.19 1.65
C ASN A 185 -7.26 -11.71 0.60
N PHE A 186 -6.07 -12.31 0.59
CA PHE A 186 -5.05 -12.06 -0.42
C PHE A 186 -5.58 -12.33 -1.84
N LYS A 187 -6.14 -13.52 -2.08
CA LYS A 187 -6.71 -13.89 -3.38
C LYS A 187 -7.84 -12.95 -3.82
N SER A 188 -8.72 -12.57 -2.89
CA SER A 188 -9.79 -11.59 -3.19
C SER A 188 -9.20 -10.25 -3.62
N GLY A 189 -8.22 -9.73 -2.87
CA GLY A 189 -7.53 -8.48 -3.19
C GLY A 189 -6.85 -8.52 -4.56
N VAL A 190 -6.13 -9.59 -4.89
CA VAL A 190 -5.53 -9.78 -6.22
C VAL A 190 -6.59 -9.81 -7.32
N ASN A 191 -7.71 -10.52 -7.14
CA ASN A 191 -8.79 -10.53 -8.13
C ASN A 191 -9.42 -9.15 -8.34
N ASP A 192 -9.55 -8.35 -7.29
CA ASP A 192 -10.08 -6.99 -7.37
C ASP A 192 -9.14 -6.05 -8.13
N LEU A 193 -7.84 -6.15 -7.85
CA LEU A 193 -6.80 -5.37 -8.51
C LEU A 193 -6.61 -5.79 -9.98
N GLU A 194 -6.65 -7.09 -10.27
CA GLU A 194 -6.57 -7.61 -11.63
C GLU A 194 -7.73 -7.13 -12.50
N ARG A 195 -8.95 -6.97 -11.96
CA ARG A 195 -10.10 -6.46 -12.73
C ARG A 195 -9.93 -5.03 -13.23
N ILE A 196 -9.12 -4.22 -12.55
CA ILE A 196 -8.93 -2.80 -12.86
C ILE A 196 -7.56 -2.48 -13.47
N HIS A 197 -6.71 -3.48 -13.71
CA HIS A 197 -5.32 -3.27 -14.12
C HIS A 197 -5.17 -2.48 -15.42
N HIS A 198 -6.13 -2.58 -16.34
CA HIS A 198 -6.13 -1.84 -17.62
C HIS A 198 -6.23 -0.32 -17.45
N LYS A 199 -6.58 0.16 -16.25
CA LYS A 199 -6.65 1.59 -15.91
C LYS A 199 -5.31 2.16 -15.43
N TYR A 200 -4.31 1.31 -15.20
CA TYR A 200 -3.02 1.65 -14.63
C TYR A 200 -1.88 1.26 -15.56
N ASN A 201 -0.73 1.88 -15.34
CA ASN A 201 0.49 1.61 -16.11
C ASN A 201 1.08 0.21 -15.81
N ASP A 202 2.17 -0.12 -16.49
CA ASP A 202 2.79 -1.44 -16.38
C ASP A 202 3.38 -1.73 -15.00
N SER A 203 3.84 -0.71 -14.25
CA SER A 203 4.33 -0.90 -12.87
C SER A 203 3.28 -1.52 -11.95
N PHE A 204 1.99 -1.24 -12.18
CA PHE A 204 0.90 -1.86 -11.45
C PHE A 204 0.77 -3.36 -11.79
N LYS A 205 0.90 -3.72 -13.08
CA LYS A 205 0.87 -5.13 -13.51
C LYS A 205 2.06 -5.89 -12.94
N GLU A 206 3.24 -5.28 -12.97
CA GLU A 206 4.47 -5.83 -12.40
C GLU A 206 4.34 -6.07 -10.90
N LEU A 207 3.71 -5.15 -10.16
CA LEU A 207 3.40 -5.33 -8.74
C LEU A 207 2.51 -6.57 -8.50
N LEU A 208 1.47 -6.76 -9.31
CA LEU A 208 0.59 -7.94 -9.18
C LEU A 208 1.33 -9.24 -9.50
N ILE A 209 2.19 -9.23 -10.53
CA ILE A 209 3.06 -10.37 -10.86
C ILE A 209 4.01 -10.67 -9.69
N LEU A 210 4.57 -9.64 -9.05
CA LEU A 210 5.44 -9.79 -7.89
C LEU A 210 4.71 -10.43 -6.71
N PHE A 211 3.48 -10.01 -6.41
CA PHE A 211 2.66 -10.63 -5.35
C PHE A 211 2.38 -12.11 -5.64
N ASN A 212 2.02 -12.41 -6.89
CA ASN A 212 1.80 -13.79 -7.31
C ASN A 212 3.06 -14.65 -7.19
N LYS A 213 4.22 -14.08 -7.56
CA LYS A 213 5.52 -14.74 -7.40
C LYS A 213 5.82 -15.07 -5.94
N TYR A 214 5.65 -14.12 -5.03
CA TYR A 214 5.87 -14.37 -3.59
C TYR A 214 4.97 -15.46 -3.04
N TYR A 215 3.70 -15.48 -3.44
CA TYR A 215 2.79 -16.56 -3.08
C TYR A 215 3.24 -17.92 -3.64
N LEU A 216 3.65 -17.97 -4.90
CA LEU A 216 4.16 -19.20 -5.53
C LEU A 216 5.42 -19.72 -4.83
N ASP A 217 6.39 -18.85 -4.59
CA ASP A 217 7.62 -19.19 -3.88
C ASP A 217 7.32 -19.76 -2.48
N TYR A 218 6.34 -19.18 -1.80
CA TYR A 218 5.88 -19.68 -0.50
C TYR A 218 5.27 -21.06 -0.59
N VAL A 219 4.27 -21.26 -1.46
CA VAL A 219 3.57 -22.55 -1.56
C VAL A 219 4.50 -23.66 -2.04
N ASN A 220 5.42 -23.37 -2.95
CA ASN A 220 6.44 -24.33 -3.40
C ASN A 220 7.47 -24.64 -2.31
N GLY A 221 7.69 -23.73 -1.36
CA GLY A 221 8.57 -23.93 -0.21
C GLY A 221 7.92 -24.66 0.98
N LEU A 222 6.63 -24.99 0.91
CA LEU A 222 5.94 -25.77 1.94
C LEU A 222 6.26 -27.27 1.80
N ASN A 223 6.47 -27.95 2.93
CA ASN A 223 6.68 -29.40 2.93
C ASN A 223 5.35 -30.15 2.72
N PRO A 224 5.14 -30.83 1.59
CA PRO A 224 3.88 -31.53 1.33
C PRO A 224 3.61 -32.70 2.29
N ASP A 225 4.65 -33.23 2.94
CA ASP A 225 4.54 -34.35 3.88
C ASP A 225 4.15 -33.90 5.30
N ASP A 226 4.13 -32.60 5.55
CA ASP A 226 3.68 -32.06 6.83
C ASP A 226 2.15 -32.17 6.94
N ARG A 227 1.68 -32.97 7.91
CA ARG A 227 0.26 -33.20 8.16
C ARG A 227 -0.49 -31.93 8.52
N SER A 228 0.16 -30.93 9.13
CA SER A 228 -0.49 -29.65 9.43
C SER A 228 -0.83 -28.87 8.15
N LEU A 229 -0.10 -29.11 7.06
CA LEU A 229 -0.25 -28.43 5.78
C LEU A 229 -1.17 -29.16 4.80
N TYR A 230 -1.45 -30.44 5.04
CA TYR A 230 -2.21 -31.29 4.12
C TYR A 230 -3.55 -30.67 3.69
N ALA A 231 -4.34 -30.19 4.66
CA ALA A 231 -5.63 -29.57 4.37
C ALA A 231 -5.47 -28.32 3.49
N PHE A 232 -4.58 -27.41 3.89
CA PHE A 232 -4.30 -26.18 3.14
C PHE A 232 -3.88 -26.47 1.69
N LEU A 233 -2.86 -27.32 1.50
CA LEU A 233 -2.34 -27.67 0.18
C LEU A 233 -3.35 -28.42 -0.68
N SER A 234 -4.16 -29.32 -0.09
CA SER A 234 -5.21 -30.05 -0.79
C SER A 234 -6.26 -29.10 -1.37
N TYR A 235 -6.73 -28.12 -0.58
CA TYR A 235 -7.67 -27.11 -1.05
C TYR A 235 -7.08 -26.25 -2.17
N ARG A 236 -5.82 -25.80 -2.04
CA ARG A 236 -5.16 -25.01 -3.09
C ARG A 236 -5.00 -25.80 -4.38
N ARG A 237 -4.60 -27.08 -4.30
CA ARG A 237 -4.49 -27.97 -5.46
C ARG A 237 -5.83 -28.14 -6.17
N LYS A 238 -6.89 -28.45 -5.43
CA LYS A 238 -8.25 -28.60 -6.00
C LYS A 238 -8.74 -27.31 -6.67
N ALA A 239 -8.38 -26.14 -6.14
CA ALA A 239 -8.76 -24.85 -6.67
C ALA A 239 -7.88 -24.34 -7.83
N GLY A 240 -6.80 -25.06 -8.18
CA GLY A 240 -5.83 -24.60 -9.18
C GLY A 240 -4.90 -23.48 -8.68
N ASP A 241 -4.92 -23.18 -7.38
CA ASP A 241 -4.15 -22.08 -6.79
C ASP A 241 -2.66 -22.44 -6.61
N MET A 242 -2.23 -23.66 -6.90
CA MET A 242 -0.82 -24.06 -6.84
C MET A 242 0.01 -23.48 -7.98
N THR A 243 -0.63 -23.04 -9.07
CA THR A 243 0.02 -22.43 -10.24
C THR A 243 -0.07 -20.90 -10.24
N GLY A 244 -0.56 -20.32 -9.15
CA GLY A 244 -0.72 -18.87 -8.98
C GLY A 244 -2.18 -18.46 -8.84
N VAL A 245 -2.40 -17.21 -8.46
CA VAL A 245 -3.72 -16.60 -8.22
C VAL A 245 -4.15 -15.63 -9.33
N LEU A 246 -3.23 -15.19 -10.20
CA LEU A 246 -3.54 -14.35 -11.35
C LEU A 246 -4.19 -15.15 -12.48
N ARG A 247 -5.19 -14.57 -13.16
CA ARG A 247 -5.97 -15.25 -14.21
C ARG A 247 -5.65 -14.79 -15.62
N VAL A 248 -5.36 -13.50 -15.77
CA VAL A 248 -5.24 -12.76 -17.03
C VAL A 248 -3.81 -12.24 -17.20
N ILE A 249 -3.23 -11.66 -16.15
CA ILE A 249 -1.90 -11.05 -16.20
C ILE A 249 -0.84 -12.16 -16.04
N GLY A 250 -0.01 -12.36 -17.07
CA GLY A 250 1.12 -13.32 -17.02
C GLY A 250 0.93 -14.61 -17.82
N LYS A 251 -0.23 -14.84 -18.44
CA LYS A 251 -0.32 -15.86 -19.51
C LYS A 251 0.42 -15.32 -20.73
N LYS A 252 1.53 -15.95 -21.12
CA LYS A 252 2.12 -15.70 -22.45
C LYS A 252 0.97 -15.86 -23.47
N PRO A 253 0.79 -14.91 -24.41
CA PRO A 253 -0.21 -15.08 -25.44
C PRO A 253 0.01 -16.45 -26.09
N GLN A 254 -1.03 -17.28 -26.13
CA GLN A 254 -1.02 -18.48 -26.95
C GLN A 254 -0.92 -17.96 -28.39
N THR A 255 0.28 -17.90 -28.94
CA THR A 255 0.49 -17.78 -30.37
C THR A 255 -0.11 -19.03 -30.97
N HIS A 256 -1.37 -18.94 -31.38
CA HIS A 256 -1.95 -19.91 -32.29
C HIS A 256 -1.06 -19.89 -33.52
N ALA A 257 -0.29 -20.96 -33.72
CA ALA A 257 0.42 -21.17 -34.95
C ALA A 257 -0.64 -21.18 -36.06
N ILE A 258 -0.65 -20.13 -36.88
CA ILE A 258 -1.38 -20.12 -38.13
C ILE A 258 -0.60 -21.06 -39.03
N THR A 259 -0.96 -22.34 -39.01
CA THR A 259 -0.54 -23.28 -40.06
C THR A 259 -1.32 -22.90 -41.31
N GLY A 260 -0.63 -22.26 -42.24
CA GLY A 260 -1.06 -22.12 -43.63
C GLY A 260 -0.85 -23.40 -44.42
#